data_AF-A0A9P4I765-F1
#
_entry.id   AF-A0A9P4I765-F1
#
_cell.length_a   1.000
_cell.length_b   1.000
_cell.length_c   1.000
_cell.angle_alpha   90.00
_cell.angle_beta   90.00
_cell.angle_gamma   90.00
#
_symmetry.space_group_name_H-M   'P 1'
#
loop_
_entity.id
_entity.type
_entity.pdbx_description
1 polymer ?
#
loop_
_entity_poly.entity_id
_entity_poly.type
_entity_poly.pdbx_seq_one_letter_code
_entity_poly.pdbx_strand_id
1 'polypeptide(L)'
;DVNRNTPLFSLPVELIHEVAGHLSPEAAICLTLTCRYSLDILRTSSWAEPSIKKCRYISEGTGIEHRQVLLLLLERDTAELAYCPRCNTLHPSLKAPREHRQTKLTKSCLGQDAVIDYLSQGSSDGYSLVFPHIEKALKSYPEDDVVPEILGPPIELLAGRFTIQHDRISYTLASSARRVGRNIIINHEHILRATTSKSRLRASDVLSLPLRLCPHQTTATSPPPPSRYTPPLRLNGPLLTHAIVAALPVTSKAGVLESNTFRVPTPLEREQMTAADAGGDVLWRCRNCPTKFRVQYRNTDGPSSDNGELIITTWHCFGHDMYTAQKYWKMLVRREGGLLGRSTRNSEFWSSPVRSIPDF
;
A
#
# COMPACT_ATOMS: atom_id res chain seq x y z
N ASP A 1 -25.27 39.04 -8.54
CA ASP A 1 -24.94 38.03 -7.52
C ASP A 1 -26.10 38.01 -6.53
N VAL A 2 -26.76 36.87 -6.36
CA VAL A 2 -27.94 36.71 -5.49
C VAL A 2 -27.61 36.95 -4.02
N ASN A 3 -26.34 36.82 -3.64
CA ASN A 3 -25.88 37.02 -2.28
C ASN A 3 -25.91 38.49 -1.84
N ARG A 4 -26.05 39.46 -2.78
CA ARG A 4 -26.14 40.90 -2.44
C ARG A 4 -27.33 41.24 -1.53
N ASN A 5 -28.37 40.42 -1.54
CA ASN A 5 -29.58 40.65 -0.78
C ASN A 5 -29.57 39.96 0.59
N THR A 6 -28.47 39.33 0.99
CA THR A 6 -28.37 38.75 2.34
C THR A 6 -28.12 39.87 3.36
N PRO A 7 -28.54 39.70 4.63
CA PRO A 7 -28.42 40.76 5.64
C PRO A 7 -27.00 41.32 5.82
N LEU A 8 -25.98 40.48 5.67
CA LEU A 8 -24.58 40.92 5.77
C LEU A 8 -24.16 41.78 4.57
N PHE A 9 -24.54 41.37 3.35
CA PHE A 9 -24.11 42.01 2.11
C PHE A 9 -25.03 43.17 1.66
N SER A 10 -26.13 43.40 2.38
CA SER A 10 -26.93 44.63 2.28
C SER A 10 -26.33 45.81 3.04
N LEU A 11 -25.30 45.58 3.88
CA LEU A 11 -24.60 46.66 4.57
C LEU A 11 -23.69 47.44 3.60
N PRO A 12 -23.41 48.73 3.88
CA PRO A 12 -22.34 49.47 3.23
C PRO A 12 -21.00 48.71 3.28
N VAL A 13 -20.23 48.79 2.21
CA VAL A 13 -18.95 48.07 2.05
C VAL A 13 -17.98 48.35 3.20
N GLU A 14 -18.00 49.58 3.72
CA GLU A 14 -17.18 50.01 4.85
C GLU A 14 -17.51 49.22 6.13
N LEU A 15 -18.80 48.99 6.40
CA LEU A 15 -19.23 48.18 7.55
C LEU A 15 -18.89 46.70 7.37
N ILE A 16 -18.92 46.20 6.13
CA ILE A 16 -18.50 44.83 5.82
C ILE A 16 -17.00 44.66 6.10
N HIS A 17 -16.18 45.67 5.74
CA HIS A 17 -14.76 45.69 6.07
C HIS A 17 -14.51 45.77 7.58
N GLU A 18 -15.27 46.60 8.31
CA GLU A 18 -15.16 46.71 9.76
C GLU A 18 -15.50 45.38 10.46
N VAL A 19 -16.62 44.75 10.06
CA VAL A 19 -17.00 43.42 10.55
C VAL A 19 -15.91 42.40 10.26
N ALA A 20 -15.35 42.39 9.05
CA ALA A 20 -14.26 41.49 8.70
C ALA A 20 -12.97 41.75 9.50
N GLY A 21 -12.71 43.01 9.89
CA GLY A 21 -11.59 43.39 10.75
C GLY A 21 -11.68 42.85 12.18
N HIS A 22 -12.88 42.50 12.63
CA HIS A 22 -13.11 41.86 13.93
C HIS A 22 -13.07 40.33 13.89
N LEU A 23 -13.02 39.72 12.70
CA LEU A 23 -12.95 38.28 12.56
C LEU A 23 -11.52 37.77 12.82
N SER A 24 -11.41 36.53 13.30
CA SER A 24 -10.11 35.85 13.26
C SER A 24 -9.65 35.72 11.81
N PRO A 25 -8.33 35.63 11.55
CA PRO A 25 -7.79 35.39 10.22
C PRO A 25 -8.49 34.28 9.42
N GLU A 26 -8.81 33.15 10.07
CA GLU A 26 -9.45 32.01 9.43
C GLU A 26 -10.90 32.33 9.06
N ALA A 27 -11.63 32.95 9.99
CA ALA A 27 -13.02 33.33 9.77
C ALA A 27 -13.13 34.41 8.67
N ALA A 28 -12.18 35.34 8.61
CA ALA A 28 -12.09 36.32 7.52
C ALA A 28 -11.84 35.65 6.17
N ILE A 29 -10.90 34.70 6.08
CA ILE A 29 -10.64 33.92 4.86
C ILE A 29 -11.90 33.11 4.47
N CYS A 30 -12.52 32.40 5.42
CA CYS A 30 -13.77 31.66 5.17
C CYS A 30 -14.88 32.60 4.66
N LEU A 31 -15.02 33.80 5.23
CA LEU A 31 -15.99 34.79 4.76
C LEU A 31 -15.73 35.16 3.30
N THR A 32 -14.47 35.35 2.89
CA THR A 32 -14.13 35.59 1.46
C THR A 32 -14.46 34.42 0.54
N LEU A 33 -14.53 33.19 1.06
CA LEU A 33 -14.82 31.98 0.28
C LEU A 33 -16.32 31.64 0.20
N THR A 34 -17.18 32.32 0.97
CA THR A 34 -18.63 32.04 0.98
C THR A 34 -19.33 32.30 -0.34
N CYS A 35 -18.97 33.38 -1.04
CA CYS A 35 -19.54 33.75 -2.33
C CYS A 35 -18.64 34.70 -3.10
N ARG A 36 -18.88 34.81 -4.42
CA ARG A 36 -18.11 35.70 -5.29
C ARG A 36 -18.19 37.16 -4.85
N TYR A 37 -19.37 37.63 -4.45
CA TYR A 37 -19.54 39.00 -3.98
C TYR A 37 -18.71 39.32 -2.73
N SER A 38 -18.65 38.39 -1.77
CA SER A 38 -17.81 38.53 -0.58
C SER A 38 -16.34 38.65 -0.94
N LEU A 39 -15.86 37.79 -1.84
CA LEU A 39 -14.49 37.84 -2.35
C LEU A 39 -14.19 39.15 -3.07
N ASP A 40 -15.12 39.66 -3.86
CA ASP A 40 -14.95 40.91 -4.61
C ASP A 40 -14.86 42.14 -3.69
N ILE A 41 -15.64 42.15 -2.59
CA ILE A 41 -15.60 43.24 -1.59
C ILE A 41 -14.36 43.14 -0.71
N LEU A 42 -14.17 42.01 -0.03
CA LEU A 42 -13.12 41.85 0.98
C LEU A 42 -11.73 41.63 0.37
N ARG A 43 -11.70 41.23 -0.90
CA ARG A 43 -10.50 40.89 -1.68
C ARG A 43 -9.67 39.79 -1.02
N THR A 44 -8.56 39.44 -1.65
CA THR A 44 -7.59 38.48 -1.12
C THR A 44 -6.52 39.14 -0.24
N SER A 45 -6.69 40.41 0.16
CA SER A 45 -5.72 41.13 1.00
C SER A 45 -5.57 40.49 2.38
N SER A 46 -6.66 39.98 2.96
CA SER A 46 -6.66 39.16 4.17
C SER A 46 -5.85 37.86 4.02
N TRP A 47 -5.57 37.40 2.80
CA TRP A 47 -4.74 36.20 2.58
C TRP A 47 -3.25 36.52 2.59
N ALA A 48 -2.91 37.79 2.35
CA ALA A 48 -1.54 38.28 2.18
C ALA A 48 -0.98 38.97 3.44
N GLU A 49 -1.82 39.22 4.43
CA GLU A 49 -1.48 39.94 5.65
C GLU A 49 -0.30 39.27 6.37
N PRO A 50 0.76 40.04 6.76
CA PRO A 50 1.95 39.46 7.39
C PRO A 50 1.68 38.71 8.69
N SER A 51 0.70 39.18 9.49
CA SER A 51 0.16 38.50 10.67
C SER A 51 -0.33 37.09 10.32
N ILE A 52 -1.11 36.97 9.24
CA ILE A 52 -1.70 35.74 8.75
C ILE A 52 -0.66 34.82 8.11
N LYS A 53 0.34 35.37 7.40
CA LYS A 53 1.49 34.62 6.88
C LYS A 53 2.37 34.05 8.00
N LYS A 54 2.56 34.79 9.10
CA LYS A 54 3.30 34.34 10.30
C LYS A 54 2.49 33.33 11.12
N CYS A 55 1.19 33.53 11.27
CA CYS A 55 0.24 32.61 11.94
C CYS A 55 0.17 31.22 11.29
N ARG A 56 0.64 31.03 10.06
CA ARG A 56 0.81 29.68 9.45
C ARG A 56 1.71 28.76 10.29
N TYR A 57 2.47 29.33 11.23
CA TYR A 57 3.31 28.63 12.19
C TYR A 57 3.03 29.17 13.61
N ILE A 58 1.88 28.79 14.20
CA ILE A 58 1.49 28.99 15.62
C ILE A 58 1.21 30.47 16.02
N SER A 59 0.13 30.73 16.78
CA SER A 59 -0.06 32.03 17.48
C SER A 59 0.78 32.11 18.75
N GLU A 60 1.57 33.17 18.89
CA GLU A 60 2.42 33.41 20.06
C GLU A 60 1.62 33.57 21.38
N GLY A 61 0.36 34.02 21.32
CA GLY A 61 -0.46 34.28 22.50
C GLY A 61 -1.33 33.10 22.95
N THR A 62 -1.68 32.19 22.04
CA THR A 62 -2.63 31.09 22.32
C THR A 62 -2.06 29.71 22.06
N GLY A 63 -0.92 29.60 21.36
CA GLY A 63 -0.34 28.33 20.94
C GLY A 63 -1.14 27.60 19.84
N ILE A 64 -2.17 28.23 19.26
CA ILE A 64 -3.07 27.59 18.29
C ILE A 64 -2.46 27.60 16.88
N GLU A 65 -2.51 26.46 16.19
CA GLU A 65 -2.14 26.35 14.76
C GLU A 65 -3.28 26.86 13.86
N HIS A 66 -3.23 28.14 13.50
CA HIS A 66 -4.20 28.81 12.61
C HIS A 66 -4.44 28.08 11.27
N ARG A 67 -3.39 27.45 10.73
CA ARG A 67 -3.51 26.63 9.51
C ARG A 67 -4.43 25.44 9.72
N GLN A 68 -4.30 24.73 10.84
CA GLN A 68 -5.17 23.60 11.16
C GLN A 68 -6.62 24.06 11.31
N VAL A 69 -6.86 25.18 12.01
CA VAL A 69 -8.20 25.75 12.20
C VAL A 69 -8.86 26.08 10.85
N LEU A 70 -8.14 26.75 9.95
CA LEU A 70 -8.64 27.04 8.60
C LEU A 70 -8.99 25.76 7.84
N LEU A 71 -8.11 24.75 7.86
CA LEU A 71 -8.34 23.50 7.14
C LEU A 71 -9.53 22.71 7.69
N LEU A 72 -9.75 22.71 9.01
CA LEU A 72 -10.93 22.11 9.63
C LEU A 72 -12.23 22.84 9.25
N LEU A 73 -12.20 24.18 9.15
CA LEU A 73 -13.35 24.96 8.68
C LEU A 73 -13.65 24.68 7.20
N LEU A 74 -12.61 24.56 6.37
CA LEU A 74 -12.76 24.20 4.96
C LEU A 74 -13.25 22.75 4.78
N GLU A 75 -12.79 21.81 5.59
CA GLU A 75 -13.25 20.41 5.58
C GLU A 75 -14.76 20.31 5.78
N ARG A 76 -15.31 21.07 6.74
CA ARG A 76 -16.76 21.16 6.98
C ARG A 76 -17.55 21.46 5.71
N ASP A 77 -16.99 22.31 4.85
CA ASP A 77 -17.64 22.80 3.64
C ASP A 77 -17.30 21.96 2.39
N THR A 78 -16.43 20.95 2.51
CA THR A 78 -16.00 20.07 1.41
C THR A 78 -16.16 18.58 1.76
N ALA A 79 -17.28 17.97 1.37
CA ALA A 79 -17.59 16.57 1.71
C ALA A 79 -16.59 15.52 1.19
N GLU A 80 -15.81 15.84 0.15
CA GLU A 80 -14.88 14.90 -0.49
C GLU A 80 -13.45 14.95 0.06
N LEU A 81 -13.11 15.97 0.84
CA LEU A 81 -11.77 16.19 1.38
C LEU A 81 -11.78 15.97 2.88
N ALA A 82 -10.67 15.46 3.41
CA ALA A 82 -10.46 15.33 4.84
C ALA A 82 -9.17 16.03 5.25
N TYR A 83 -9.17 16.63 6.45
CA TYR A 83 -7.96 17.21 7.01
C TYR A 83 -6.99 16.11 7.41
N CYS A 84 -5.78 16.17 6.88
CA CYS A 84 -4.73 15.25 7.26
C CYS A 84 -3.71 15.93 8.19
N PRO A 85 -3.62 15.52 9.47
CA PRO A 85 -2.66 16.10 10.41
C PRO A 85 -1.21 15.77 10.04
N ARG A 86 -0.95 14.70 9.28
CA ARG A 86 0.42 14.30 8.89
C ARG A 86 1.06 15.27 7.91
N CYS A 87 0.28 15.82 6.99
CA CYS A 87 0.78 16.74 5.97
C CYS A 87 0.19 18.15 6.07
N ASN A 88 -0.64 18.38 7.09
CA ASN A 88 -1.28 19.65 7.39
C ASN A 88 -1.95 20.26 6.13
N THR A 89 -2.79 19.47 5.46
CA THR A 89 -3.53 19.87 4.25
C THR A 89 -4.85 19.11 4.13
N LEU A 90 -5.76 19.63 3.30
CA LEU A 90 -6.93 18.90 2.82
C LEU A 90 -6.57 18.07 1.59
N HIS A 91 -6.97 16.81 1.60
CA HIS A 91 -6.92 15.95 0.42
C HIS A 91 -8.02 14.88 0.52
N PRO A 92 -8.35 14.18 -0.57
CA PRO A 92 -9.32 13.09 -0.50
C PRO A 92 -8.94 12.08 0.59
N SER A 93 -9.95 11.57 1.29
CA SER A 93 -9.74 10.55 2.32
C SER A 93 -8.95 9.36 1.78
N LEU A 94 -8.16 8.71 2.65
CA LEU A 94 -7.45 7.49 2.30
C LEU A 94 -8.47 6.39 1.94
N LYS A 95 -8.59 6.14 0.63
CA LYS A 95 -9.39 5.05 0.05
C LYS A 95 -8.82 3.69 0.42
N ALA A 96 -9.66 2.65 0.38
CA ALA A 96 -9.23 1.26 0.57
C ALA A 96 -8.14 0.87 -0.45
N PRO A 97 -7.30 -0.16 -0.18
CA PRO A 97 -6.17 -0.51 -1.05
C PRO A 97 -6.56 -0.78 -2.52
N ARG A 98 -7.73 -1.35 -2.76
CA ARG A 98 -8.30 -1.61 -4.11
C ARG A 98 -8.56 -0.34 -4.93
N GLU A 99 -8.84 0.77 -4.26
CA GLU A 99 -9.16 2.08 -4.86
C GLU A 99 -8.04 3.11 -4.65
N HIS A 100 -7.05 2.79 -3.81
CA HIS A 100 -5.94 3.68 -3.54
C HIS A 100 -5.04 3.79 -4.77
N ARG A 101 -4.77 5.02 -5.18
CA ARG A 101 -3.79 5.35 -6.23
C ARG A 101 -2.81 6.35 -5.66
N GLN A 102 -1.52 6.10 -5.88
CA GLN A 102 -0.49 7.03 -5.47
C GLN A 102 -0.58 8.29 -6.35
N THR A 103 -0.68 9.45 -5.72
CA THR A 103 -0.65 10.77 -6.36
C THR A 103 0.55 11.55 -5.83
N LYS A 104 0.90 12.68 -6.44
CA LYS A 104 1.96 13.57 -5.90
C LYS A 104 1.65 14.00 -4.45
N LEU A 105 0.39 14.32 -4.17
CA LEU A 105 -0.08 14.72 -2.84
C LEU A 105 -0.02 13.56 -1.84
N THR A 106 -0.59 12.40 -2.18
CA THR A 106 -0.58 11.24 -1.26
C THR A 106 0.84 10.71 -1.04
N LYS A 107 1.72 10.79 -2.05
CA LYS A 107 3.16 10.49 -1.88
C LYS A 107 3.82 11.44 -0.89
N SER A 108 3.55 12.74 -0.97
CA SER A 108 4.06 13.72 0.00
C SER A 108 3.46 13.53 1.39
N CYS A 109 2.18 13.18 1.47
CA CYS A 109 1.44 13.03 2.73
C CYS A 109 1.83 11.78 3.50
N LEU A 110 1.84 10.64 2.81
CA LEU A 110 2.30 9.38 3.39
C LEU A 110 3.81 9.45 3.65
N GLY A 111 4.51 10.37 2.98
CA GLY A 111 5.87 10.76 3.29
C GLY A 111 6.83 9.58 3.19
N GLN A 112 7.25 9.08 4.35
CA GLN A 112 8.14 7.92 4.50
C GLN A 112 7.41 6.59 4.44
N ASP A 113 6.09 6.56 4.59
CA ASP A 113 5.28 5.33 4.55
C ASP A 113 5.17 4.87 3.11
N ALA A 114 6.22 4.15 2.71
CA ALA A 114 6.33 3.52 1.41
C ALA A 114 5.18 2.56 1.16
N VAL A 115 4.96 2.26 -0.10
CA VAL A 115 3.79 1.52 -0.60
C VAL A 115 4.22 0.10 -0.94
N ILE A 116 3.35 -0.88 -0.69
CA ILE A 116 3.45 -2.17 -1.40
C ILE A 116 2.82 -1.94 -2.78
N ASP A 117 3.67 -1.58 -3.75
CA ASP A 117 3.29 -1.24 -5.12
C ASP A 117 3.73 -2.30 -6.15
N TYR A 118 4.45 -3.33 -5.71
CA TYR A 118 4.91 -4.43 -6.56
C TYR A 118 3.86 -5.54 -6.78
N LEU A 119 2.67 -5.40 -6.18
CA LEU A 119 1.53 -6.22 -6.55
C LEU A 119 1.04 -5.81 -7.93
N SER A 120 0.31 -6.68 -8.61
CA SER A 120 -0.16 -6.41 -9.97
C SER A 120 -1.02 -5.13 -10.02
N GLN A 121 -0.76 -4.28 -11.01
CA GLN A 121 -1.51 -3.05 -11.26
C GLN A 121 -1.81 -2.94 -12.76
N GLY A 122 -3.04 -2.59 -13.09
CA GLY A 122 -3.47 -2.17 -14.42
C GLY A 122 -3.40 -0.64 -14.56
N SER A 123 -3.88 -0.12 -15.68
CA SER A 123 -3.91 1.33 -15.95
C SER A 123 -4.87 2.09 -15.04
N SER A 124 -6.02 1.50 -14.72
CA SER A 124 -7.05 2.06 -13.84
C SER A 124 -7.21 1.28 -12.53
N ASP A 125 -6.88 -0.01 -12.54
CA ASP A 125 -7.20 -0.97 -11.48
C ASP A 125 -5.96 -1.51 -10.79
N GLY A 126 -6.05 -1.93 -9.54
CA GLY A 126 -4.90 -2.45 -8.82
C GLY A 126 -5.10 -2.47 -7.31
N TYR A 127 -4.09 -2.98 -6.61
CA TYR A 127 -4.07 -3.01 -5.16
C TYR A 127 -2.81 -2.33 -4.64
N SER A 128 -3.02 -1.28 -3.85
CA SER A 128 -1.96 -0.44 -3.33
C SER A 128 -2.12 -0.30 -1.82
N LEU A 129 -1.25 -0.99 -1.09
CA LEU A 129 -1.29 -1.02 0.37
C LEU A 129 -0.29 -0.03 0.95
N VAL A 130 -0.74 0.80 1.90
CA VAL A 130 0.07 1.77 2.62
C VAL A 130 -0.04 1.51 4.13
N PHE A 131 0.96 1.93 4.89
CA PHE A 131 0.99 1.66 6.34
C PHE A 131 -0.28 2.12 7.08
N PRO A 132 -0.87 3.29 6.78
CA PRO A 132 -2.14 3.69 7.39
C PRO A 132 -3.32 2.73 7.21
N HIS A 133 -3.32 1.86 6.19
CA HIS A 133 -4.34 0.79 6.09
C HIS A 133 -4.18 -0.24 7.21
N ILE A 134 -2.93 -0.60 7.54
CA ILE A 134 -2.61 -1.49 8.66
C ILE A 134 -2.97 -0.82 9.99
N GLU A 135 -2.64 0.47 10.15
CA GLU A 135 -3.01 1.22 11.36
C GLU A 135 -4.52 1.25 11.58
N LYS A 136 -5.30 1.50 10.53
CA LYS A 136 -6.77 1.46 10.60
C LYS A 136 -7.28 0.07 10.96
N ALA A 137 -6.70 -0.98 10.37
CA ALA A 137 -7.07 -2.37 10.65
C ALA A 137 -6.72 -2.81 12.09
N LEU A 138 -5.61 -2.32 12.66
CA LEU A 138 -5.26 -2.56 14.06
C LEU A 138 -6.26 -1.87 15.00
N LYS A 139 -6.66 -0.63 14.69
CA LYS A 139 -7.59 0.16 15.50
C LYS A 139 -9.04 -0.31 15.44
N SER A 140 -9.45 -1.01 14.38
CA SER A 140 -10.85 -1.42 14.21
C SER A 140 -11.26 -2.62 15.08
N TYR A 141 -10.34 -3.18 15.87
CA TYR A 141 -10.61 -4.32 16.75
C TYR A 141 -9.94 -4.09 18.13
N PRO A 142 -10.72 -4.06 19.23
CA PRO A 142 -10.17 -3.98 20.59
C PRO A 142 -9.30 -5.22 20.88
N GLU A 143 -8.22 -5.05 21.64
CA GLU A 143 -7.30 -6.15 22.01
C GLU A 143 -7.98 -7.23 22.88
N ASP A 144 -9.07 -6.87 23.56
CA ASP A 144 -9.75 -7.68 24.58
C ASP A 144 -10.67 -8.78 24.00
N ASP A 145 -11.04 -8.72 22.71
CA ASP A 145 -11.96 -9.67 22.06
C ASP A 145 -11.23 -10.83 21.34
N VAL A 146 -9.90 -10.93 21.48
CA VAL A 146 -9.10 -11.86 20.68
C VAL A 146 -8.76 -13.13 21.45
N VAL A 147 -9.56 -14.18 21.25
CA VAL A 147 -9.21 -15.55 21.66
C VAL A 147 -8.05 -16.05 20.77
N PRO A 148 -6.88 -16.45 21.32
CA PRO A 148 -5.67 -16.79 20.55
C PRO A 148 -5.84 -17.90 19.50
N GLU A 149 -6.88 -18.72 19.63
CA GLU A 149 -7.11 -19.91 18.80
C GLU A 149 -8.21 -19.70 17.75
N ILE A 150 -8.87 -18.54 17.73
CA ILE A 150 -10.01 -18.28 16.85
C ILE A 150 -9.59 -17.38 15.69
N LEU A 151 -10.02 -17.74 14.48
CA LEU A 151 -9.91 -16.88 13.31
C LEU A 151 -10.81 -15.67 13.50
N GLY A 152 -10.22 -14.48 13.48
CA GLY A 152 -10.98 -13.23 13.53
C GLY A 152 -11.86 -13.05 12.29
N PRO A 153 -12.86 -12.16 12.35
CA PRO A 153 -13.69 -11.83 11.20
C PRO A 153 -12.85 -11.20 10.06
N PRO A 154 -13.36 -11.24 8.82
CA PRO A 154 -12.75 -10.55 7.69
C PRO A 154 -12.55 -9.05 7.95
N ILE A 155 -11.40 -8.52 7.54
CA ILE A 155 -11.10 -7.08 7.57
C ILE A 155 -11.39 -6.53 6.17
N GLU A 156 -12.64 -6.15 5.94
CA GLU A 156 -13.15 -5.69 4.63
C GLU A 156 -12.39 -4.48 4.05
N LEU A 157 -11.80 -3.66 4.92
CA LEU A 157 -10.92 -2.56 4.51
C LEU A 157 -9.78 -3.04 3.60
N LEU A 158 -9.23 -4.23 3.87
CA LEU A 158 -8.06 -4.77 3.19
C LEU A 158 -8.43 -5.70 2.04
N ALA A 159 -9.72 -5.97 1.81
CA ALA A 159 -10.19 -6.84 0.74
C ALA A 159 -10.20 -6.14 -0.63
N GLY A 160 -9.93 -6.93 -1.68
CA GLY A 160 -10.00 -6.47 -3.06
C GLY A 160 -9.81 -7.60 -4.06
N ARG A 161 -10.33 -7.44 -5.28
CA ARG A 161 -10.13 -8.39 -6.37
C ARG A 161 -10.12 -7.65 -7.70
N PHE A 162 -9.16 -7.97 -8.56
CA PHE A 162 -9.08 -7.40 -9.90
C PHE A 162 -8.29 -8.33 -10.82
N THR A 163 -8.52 -8.20 -12.12
CA THR A 163 -7.93 -9.04 -13.14
C THR A 163 -7.26 -8.17 -14.20
N ILE A 164 -6.03 -8.52 -14.55
CA ILE A 164 -5.23 -7.86 -15.58
C ILE A 164 -4.89 -8.88 -16.65
N GLN A 165 -4.92 -8.45 -17.90
CA GLN A 165 -4.50 -9.26 -19.04
C GLN A 165 -3.04 -8.95 -19.39
N HIS A 166 -2.20 -9.98 -19.43
CA HIS A 166 -0.80 -9.93 -19.83
C HIS A 166 -0.59 -10.90 -20.98
N ASP A 167 -0.49 -10.44 -22.23
CA ASP A 167 -0.28 -11.26 -23.42
C ASP A 167 -1.09 -12.58 -23.44
N ARG A 168 -0.49 -13.68 -22.97
CA ARG A 168 -1.06 -15.04 -22.91
C ARG A 168 -1.62 -15.46 -21.56
N ILE A 169 -1.54 -14.60 -20.54
CA ILE A 169 -1.96 -14.86 -19.17
C ILE A 169 -3.03 -13.85 -18.72
N SER A 170 -4.15 -14.36 -18.26
CA SER A 170 -5.09 -13.64 -17.40
C SER A 170 -4.64 -13.79 -15.95
N TYR A 171 -4.27 -12.68 -15.31
CA TYR A 171 -3.77 -12.65 -13.95
C TYR A 171 -4.77 -11.95 -13.03
N THR A 172 -5.33 -12.69 -12.09
CA THR A 172 -6.20 -12.15 -11.04
C THR A 172 -5.45 -12.09 -9.71
N LEU A 173 -5.51 -10.95 -9.04
CA LEU A 173 -5.11 -10.82 -7.65
C LEU A 173 -6.36 -10.68 -6.79
N ALA A 174 -6.53 -11.57 -5.82
CA ALA A 174 -7.51 -11.43 -4.75
C ALA A 174 -6.78 -11.19 -3.44
N SER A 175 -7.23 -10.19 -2.68
CA SER A 175 -6.72 -9.86 -1.36
C SER A 175 -7.84 -10.02 -0.33
N SER A 176 -7.47 -10.57 0.81
CA SER A 176 -8.31 -10.68 2.00
C SER A 176 -7.45 -10.53 3.24
N ALA A 177 -8.05 -10.18 4.37
CA ALA A 177 -7.31 -10.12 5.61
C ALA A 177 -8.19 -10.51 6.79
N ARG A 178 -7.56 -11.03 7.84
CA ARG A 178 -8.19 -11.36 9.13
C ARG A 178 -7.14 -11.40 10.22
N ARG A 179 -7.57 -11.48 11.47
CA ARG A 179 -6.67 -11.86 12.56
C ARG A 179 -6.53 -13.39 12.63
N VAL A 180 -5.31 -13.86 12.80
CA VAL A 180 -4.99 -15.26 13.12
C VAL A 180 -4.23 -15.25 14.43
N GLY A 181 -4.88 -15.78 15.48
CA GLY A 181 -4.55 -15.40 16.85
C GLY A 181 -4.55 -13.89 17.00
N ARG A 182 -3.46 -13.31 17.51
CA ARG A 182 -3.35 -11.86 17.69
C ARG A 182 -2.90 -11.09 16.44
N ASN A 183 -2.32 -11.77 15.45
CA ASN A 183 -1.65 -11.13 14.33
C ASN A 183 -2.62 -10.80 13.19
N ILE A 184 -2.46 -9.63 12.58
CA ILE A 184 -3.11 -9.32 11.30
C ILE A 184 -2.37 -10.06 10.18
N ILE A 185 -3.11 -10.93 9.48
CA ILE A 185 -2.63 -11.64 8.31
C ILE A 185 -3.37 -11.12 7.08
N ILE A 186 -2.61 -10.65 6.09
CA ILE A 186 -3.14 -10.34 4.76
C ILE A 186 -2.79 -11.49 3.83
N ASN A 187 -3.79 -12.04 3.18
CA ASN A 187 -3.68 -13.07 2.17
C ASN A 187 -3.82 -12.47 0.77
N HIS A 188 -2.87 -12.77 -0.10
CA HIS A 188 -2.88 -12.45 -1.53
C HIS A 188 -2.90 -13.75 -2.34
N GLU A 189 -3.98 -13.98 -3.09
CA GLU A 189 -4.10 -15.07 -4.05
C GLU A 189 -3.83 -14.57 -5.46
N HIS A 190 -2.72 -15.01 -6.03
CA HIS A 190 -2.34 -14.76 -7.41
C HIS A 190 -2.82 -15.93 -8.27
N ILE A 191 -3.87 -15.70 -9.06
CA ILE A 191 -4.49 -16.72 -9.92
C ILE A 191 -4.11 -16.42 -11.36
N LEU A 192 -3.34 -17.33 -11.95
CA LEU A 192 -2.79 -17.20 -13.29
C LEU A 192 -3.44 -18.25 -14.20
N ARG A 193 -4.06 -17.79 -15.28
CA ARG A 193 -4.75 -18.63 -16.26
C ARG A 193 -4.27 -18.26 -17.65
N ALA A 194 -4.28 -19.21 -18.58
CA ALA A 194 -4.06 -18.88 -19.98
C ALA A 194 -5.24 -18.05 -20.51
N THR A 195 -4.98 -17.02 -21.32
CA THR A 195 -6.04 -16.07 -21.77
C THR A 195 -7.09 -16.74 -22.64
N THR A 196 -6.70 -17.76 -23.41
CA THR A 196 -7.63 -18.56 -24.21
C THR A 196 -7.82 -19.93 -23.59
N SER A 197 -9.06 -20.38 -23.50
CA SER A 197 -9.44 -21.69 -22.92
C SER A 197 -8.88 -22.89 -23.69
N LYS A 198 -8.44 -22.68 -24.94
CA LYS A 198 -7.76 -23.69 -25.77
C LYS A 198 -6.24 -23.70 -25.57
N SER A 199 -5.70 -22.71 -24.87
CA SER A 199 -4.27 -22.58 -24.64
C SER A 199 -3.91 -23.06 -23.24
N ARG A 200 -2.78 -23.72 -23.16
CA ARG A 200 -2.22 -24.25 -21.91
C ARG A 200 -1.36 -23.21 -21.23
N LEU A 201 -1.39 -23.17 -19.89
CA LEU A 201 -0.46 -22.37 -19.11
C LEU A 201 0.96 -22.96 -19.14
N ARG A 202 1.92 -22.20 -19.67
CA ARG A 202 3.34 -22.60 -19.76
C ARG A 202 4.17 -21.92 -18.67
N ALA A 203 5.19 -22.63 -18.18
CA ALA A 203 6.13 -22.08 -17.20
C ALA A 203 6.83 -20.82 -17.73
N SER A 204 7.26 -20.82 -19.00
CA SER A 204 7.87 -19.66 -19.65
C SER A 204 6.99 -18.41 -19.57
N ASP A 205 5.69 -18.56 -19.81
CA ASP A 205 4.75 -17.44 -19.82
C ASP A 205 4.60 -16.90 -18.39
N VAL A 206 4.46 -17.78 -17.39
CA VAL A 206 4.33 -17.37 -15.97
C VAL A 206 5.61 -16.70 -15.47
N LEU A 207 6.78 -17.27 -15.78
CA LEU A 207 8.07 -16.77 -15.32
C LEU A 207 8.49 -15.47 -16.03
N SER A 208 7.90 -15.17 -17.20
CA SER A 208 8.11 -13.90 -17.89
C SER A 208 7.45 -12.70 -17.19
N LEU A 209 6.42 -12.96 -16.36
CA LEU A 209 5.82 -11.92 -15.55
C LEU A 209 6.81 -11.49 -14.46
N PRO A 210 6.93 -10.18 -14.14
CA PRO A 210 7.72 -9.71 -13.01
C PRO A 210 6.94 -9.90 -11.69
N LEU A 211 6.47 -11.13 -11.43
CA LEU A 211 5.72 -11.47 -10.24
C LEU A 211 6.59 -11.23 -9.00
N ARG A 212 6.03 -10.54 -8.01
CA ARG A 212 6.67 -10.28 -6.73
C ARG A 212 5.67 -10.49 -5.60
N LEU A 213 5.94 -11.48 -4.75
CA LEU A 213 5.11 -11.77 -3.57
C LEU A 213 5.52 -10.88 -2.40
N CYS A 214 6.83 -10.72 -2.22
CA CYS A 214 7.46 -9.76 -1.33
C CYS A 214 8.77 -9.31 -1.97
N PRO A 215 9.49 -8.31 -1.42
CA PRO A 215 10.73 -7.82 -2.02
C PRO A 215 11.78 -8.90 -2.30
N HIS A 216 11.75 -9.97 -1.53
CA HIS A 216 12.72 -11.06 -1.58
C HIS A 216 12.32 -12.24 -2.48
N GLN A 217 11.03 -12.35 -2.81
CA GLN A 217 10.45 -13.47 -3.56
C GLN A 217 9.85 -12.94 -4.86
N THR A 218 10.62 -13.07 -5.94
CA THR A 218 10.25 -12.56 -7.26
C THR A 218 10.72 -13.50 -8.37
N THR A 219 10.00 -13.52 -9.47
CA THR A 219 10.39 -14.19 -10.72
C THR A 219 11.30 -13.30 -11.58
N ALA A 220 11.45 -12.02 -11.26
CA ALA A 220 12.28 -11.10 -12.01
C ALA A 220 13.75 -11.55 -12.03
N THR A 221 14.37 -11.48 -13.20
CA THR A 221 15.78 -11.86 -13.42
C THR A 221 16.72 -10.67 -13.24
N SER A 222 16.22 -9.45 -13.44
CA SER A 222 16.98 -8.23 -13.21
C SER A 222 17.32 -8.07 -11.72
N PRO A 223 18.58 -7.71 -11.38
CA PRO A 223 18.96 -7.48 -9.99
C PRO A 223 18.14 -6.33 -9.38
N PRO A 224 17.93 -6.35 -8.05
CA PRO A 224 17.25 -5.26 -7.38
C PRO A 224 18.05 -3.95 -7.54
N PRO A 225 17.37 -2.80 -7.51
CA PRO A 225 18.04 -1.50 -7.57
C PRO A 225 19.13 -1.39 -6.49
N PRO A 226 20.29 -0.80 -6.82
CA PRO A 226 21.34 -0.61 -5.83
C PRO A 226 20.84 0.29 -4.71
N SER A 227 21.23 -0.03 -3.48
CA SER A 227 20.97 0.80 -2.31
C SER A 227 22.24 0.89 -1.47
N ARG A 228 22.25 1.79 -0.47
CA ARG A 228 23.36 1.88 0.51
C ARG A 228 23.66 0.53 1.18
N TYR A 229 22.66 -0.33 1.28
CA TYR A 229 22.73 -1.57 2.03
C TYR A 229 22.86 -2.80 1.13
N THR A 230 22.50 -2.71 -0.15
CA THR A 230 22.55 -3.86 -1.05
C THR A 230 23.78 -3.73 -1.95
N PRO A 231 24.69 -4.73 -1.96
CA PRO A 231 25.79 -4.74 -2.91
C PRO A 231 25.26 -4.60 -4.34
N PRO A 232 25.96 -3.87 -5.22
CA PRO A 232 25.59 -3.82 -6.64
C PRO A 232 25.58 -5.24 -7.23
N LEU A 233 24.64 -5.49 -8.15
CA LEU A 233 24.55 -6.71 -8.98
C LEU A 233 24.18 -8.03 -8.24
N ARG A 234 23.62 -7.96 -7.03
CA ARG A 234 23.14 -9.18 -6.35
C ARG A 234 21.93 -9.79 -7.08
N LEU A 235 22.08 -10.99 -7.65
CA LEU A 235 20.97 -11.71 -8.29
C LEU A 235 19.85 -12.10 -7.29
N ASN A 236 18.62 -12.19 -7.79
CA ASN A 236 17.46 -12.62 -7.02
C ASN A 236 17.55 -14.11 -6.61
N GLY A 237 16.81 -14.49 -5.56
CA GLY A 237 16.76 -15.88 -5.09
C GLY A 237 15.89 -16.77 -5.98
N PRO A 238 16.20 -18.08 -6.09
CA PRO A 238 15.49 -19.00 -6.97
C PRO A 238 14.24 -19.65 -6.35
N LEU A 239 13.90 -19.33 -5.08
CA LEU A 239 12.88 -20.08 -4.33
C LEU A 239 11.48 -19.98 -4.97
N LEU A 240 11.05 -18.79 -5.37
CA LEU A 240 9.73 -18.60 -5.99
C LEU A 240 9.65 -19.28 -7.37
N THR A 241 10.68 -19.13 -8.20
CA THR A 241 10.70 -19.76 -9.53
C THR A 241 10.69 -21.28 -9.42
N HIS A 242 11.45 -21.84 -8.46
CA HIS A 242 11.39 -23.26 -8.15
C HIS A 242 9.99 -23.71 -7.72
N ALA A 243 9.37 -23.00 -6.77
CA ALA A 243 8.03 -23.34 -6.29
C ALA A 243 6.97 -23.35 -7.40
N ILE A 244 7.05 -22.39 -8.34
CA ILE A 244 6.21 -22.33 -9.54
C ILE A 244 6.42 -23.55 -10.44
N VAL A 245 7.68 -23.85 -10.76
CA VAL A 245 8.02 -24.96 -11.66
C VAL A 245 7.70 -26.32 -11.04
N ALA A 246 7.88 -26.46 -9.73
CA ALA A 246 7.54 -27.69 -9.00
C ALA A 246 6.04 -27.99 -9.05
N ALA A 247 5.19 -26.96 -8.88
CA ALA A 247 3.74 -27.10 -8.86
C ALA A 247 3.12 -27.35 -10.26
N LEU A 248 3.77 -26.93 -11.34
CA LEU A 248 3.25 -27.11 -12.69
C LEU A 248 3.33 -28.59 -13.14
N PRO A 249 2.38 -29.07 -13.97
CA PRO A 249 2.48 -30.39 -14.59
C PRO A 249 3.69 -30.47 -15.52
N VAL A 250 4.28 -31.67 -15.67
CA VAL A 250 5.52 -31.92 -16.44
C VAL A 250 5.47 -31.29 -17.83
N THR A 251 4.35 -31.46 -18.51
CA THR A 251 4.11 -30.98 -19.87
C THR A 251 4.00 -29.44 -19.97
N SER A 252 3.91 -28.71 -18.85
CA SER A 252 3.92 -27.24 -18.76
C SER A 252 5.31 -26.68 -18.43
N LYS A 253 6.30 -27.52 -18.09
CA LYS A 253 7.62 -27.08 -17.60
C LYS A 253 8.60 -26.68 -18.71
N ALA A 254 8.16 -26.63 -19.97
CA ALA A 254 9.02 -26.19 -21.06
C ALA A 254 9.40 -24.69 -20.92
N GLY A 255 10.63 -24.33 -21.31
CA GLY A 255 11.10 -22.94 -21.31
C GLY A 255 11.39 -22.35 -19.93
N VAL A 256 11.72 -23.19 -18.94
CA VAL A 256 12.20 -22.74 -17.62
C VAL A 256 13.58 -22.09 -17.76
N LEU A 257 13.77 -20.99 -17.04
CA LEU A 257 15.02 -20.22 -17.03
C LEU A 257 16.22 -21.06 -16.59
N GLU A 258 17.40 -20.75 -17.14
CA GLU A 258 18.65 -21.41 -16.77
C GLU A 258 19.05 -21.14 -15.31
N SER A 259 19.74 -22.10 -14.71
CA SER A 259 20.21 -22.07 -13.31
C SER A 259 21.10 -20.86 -12.97
N ASN A 260 21.84 -20.33 -13.96
CA ASN A 260 22.72 -19.16 -13.81
C ASN A 260 21.98 -17.81 -13.69
N THR A 261 20.66 -17.78 -13.91
CA THR A 261 19.84 -16.56 -13.90
C THR A 261 19.63 -16.02 -12.47
N PHE A 262 19.71 -16.89 -11.47
CA PHE A 262 19.49 -16.58 -10.06
C PHE A 262 20.76 -16.84 -9.25
N ARG A 263 20.83 -16.27 -8.04
CA ARG A 263 21.92 -16.64 -7.11
C ARG A 263 21.76 -18.09 -6.67
N VAL A 264 22.85 -18.67 -6.19
CA VAL A 264 22.82 -19.99 -5.53
C VAL A 264 21.81 -19.98 -4.35
N PRO A 265 20.95 -21.02 -4.24
CA PRO A 265 20.04 -21.16 -3.10
C PRO A 265 20.81 -21.24 -1.78
N THR A 266 20.29 -20.58 -0.76
CA THR A 266 20.82 -20.66 0.60
C THR A 266 20.43 -21.99 1.26
N PRO A 267 21.07 -22.40 2.37
CA PRO A 267 20.77 -23.70 2.99
C PRO A 267 19.28 -23.91 3.30
N LEU A 268 18.60 -22.90 3.87
CA LEU A 268 17.17 -22.95 4.18
C LEU A 268 16.28 -22.98 2.92
N GLU A 269 16.70 -22.34 1.84
CA GLU A 269 15.97 -22.43 0.56
C GLU A 269 16.15 -23.82 -0.05
N ARG A 270 17.37 -24.36 0.01
CA ARG A 270 17.70 -25.69 -0.50
C ARG A 270 16.92 -26.77 0.24
N GLU A 271 16.82 -26.69 1.56
CA GLU A 271 16.02 -27.61 2.37
C GLU A 271 14.56 -27.63 1.92
N GLN A 272 13.94 -26.46 1.74
CA GLN A 272 12.57 -26.35 1.24
C GLN A 272 12.41 -26.88 -0.19
N MET A 273 13.39 -26.61 -1.07
CA MET A 273 13.39 -27.11 -2.45
C MET A 273 13.49 -28.64 -2.49
N THR A 274 14.42 -29.23 -1.73
CA THR A 274 14.59 -30.69 -1.62
C THR A 274 13.35 -31.35 -1.02
N ALA A 275 12.71 -30.75 -0.02
CA ALA A 275 11.45 -31.27 0.53
C ALA A 275 10.33 -31.28 -0.51
N ALA A 276 10.25 -30.26 -1.37
CA ALA A 276 9.27 -30.21 -2.46
C ALA A 276 9.58 -31.24 -3.57
N ASP A 277 10.86 -31.41 -3.92
CA ASP A 277 11.30 -32.42 -4.90
C ASP A 277 11.01 -33.85 -4.42
N ALA A 278 11.04 -34.07 -3.10
CA ALA A 278 10.63 -35.31 -2.47
C ALA A 278 9.10 -35.52 -2.39
N GLY A 279 8.30 -34.58 -2.92
CA GLY A 279 6.84 -34.66 -2.95
C GLY A 279 6.13 -34.15 -1.69
N GLY A 280 6.82 -33.43 -0.81
CA GLY A 280 6.19 -32.83 0.38
C GLY A 280 5.24 -31.66 0.04
N ASP A 281 4.16 -31.50 0.83
CA ASP A 281 3.32 -30.28 0.80
C ASP A 281 4.06 -29.14 1.51
N VAL A 282 4.93 -28.46 0.78
CA VAL A 282 5.81 -27.41 1.33
C VAL A 282 5.06 -26.09 1.45
N LEU A 283 4.93 -25.59 2.68
CA LEU A 283 4.64 -24.19 2.95
C LEU A 283 5.96 -23.39 2.90
N TRP A 284 6.16 -22.69 1.78
CA TRP A 284 7.37 -21.92 1.53
C TRP A 284 7.46 -20.71 2.44
N ARG A 285 8.65 -20.43 2.98
CA ARG A 285 8.92 -19.37 3.95
C ARG A 285 9.99 -18.43 3.42
N CYS A 286 9.68 -17.14 3.40
CA CYS A 286 10.70 -16.13 3.12
C CYS A 286 11.59 -15.95 4.36
N ARG A 287 12.90 -16.10 4.18
CA ARG A 287 13.88 -15.98 5.27
C ARG A 287 14.12 -14.54 5.78
N ASN A 288 13.66 -13.54 5.04
CA ASN A 288 14.01 -12.12 5.27
C ASN A 288 12.82 -11.26 5.70
N CYS A 289 11.59 -11.77 5.63
CA CYS A 289 10.38 -11.04 5.99
C CYS A 289 9.28 -12.02 6.42
N PRO A 290 8.25 -11.59 7.17
CA PRO A 290 7.17 -12.45 7.65
C PRO A 290 6.17 -12.77 6.52
N THR A 291 6.66 -13.41 5.47
CA THR A 291 5.89 -13.86 4.31
C THR A 291 6.03 -15.37 4.17
N LYS A 292 4.88 -16.05 4.12
CA LYS A 292 4.76 -17.45 3.75
C LYS A 292 3.97 -17.54 2.46
N PHE A 293 4.21 -18.58 1.67
CA PHE A 293 3.44 -18.78 0.46
C PHE A 293 3.32 -20.25 0.10
N ARG A 294 2.31 -20.56 -0.71
CA ARG A 294 2.04 -21.88 -1.26
C ARG A 294 1.76 -21.73 -2.75
N VAL A 295 2.19 -22.70 -3.54
CA VAL A 295 1.94 -22.74 -4.97
C VAL A 295 1.23 -24.04 -5.31
N GLN A 296 0.11 -23.95 -6.02
CA GLN A 296 -0.68 -25.10 -6.44
C GLN A 296 -1.11 -24.94 -7.90
N TYR A 297 -1.13 -26.04 -8.64
CA TYR A 297 -1.79 -26.10 -9.94
C TYR A 297 -3.12 -26.82 -9.80
N ARG A 298 -4.20 -26.20 -10.27
CA ARG A 298 -5.55 -26.76 -10.24
C ARG A 298 -6.04 -26.95 -11.68
N ASN A 299 -6.39 -28.18 -12.04
CA ASN A 299 -7.03 -28.46 -13.32
C ASN A 299 -8.47 -27.92 -13.30
N THR A 300 -8.86 -27.18 -14.33
CA THR A 300 -10.22 -26.61 -14.41
C THR A 300 -11.24 -27.60 -14.96
N ASP A 301 -10.81 -28.53 -15.81
CA ASP A 301 -11.71 -29.45 -16.54
C ASP A 301 -11.49 -30.94 -16.17
N GLY A 302 -10.91 -31.21 -14.99
CA GLY A 302 -10.70 -32.57 -14.46
C GLY A 302 -9.26 -33.12 -14.58
N PRO A 303 -9.00 -34.35 -14.10
CA PRO A 303 -7.63 -34.89 -13.93
C PRO A 303 -6.85 -35.07 -15.23
N SER A 304 -7.58 -35.25 -16.35
CA SER A 304 -7.05 -35.52 -17.69
C SER A 304 -6.94 -34.27 -18.58
N SER A 305 -7.36 -33.10 -18.09
CA SER A 305 -7.23 -31.85 -18.84
C SER A 305 -5.87 -31.19 -18.57
N ASP A 306 -5.18 -30.79 -19.65
CA ASP A 306 -3.98 -29.94 -19.57
C ASP A 306 -4.35 -28.45 -19.31
N ASN A 307 -5.63 -28.15 -19.22
CA ASN A 307 -6.18 -26.84 -18.90
C ASN A 307 -6.30 -26.68 -17.39
N GLY A 308 -5.55 -25.73 -16.85
CA GLY A 308 -5.56 -25.44 -15.42
C GLY A 308 -5.11 -24.03 -15.11
N GLU A 309 -5.20 -23.73 -13.81
CA GLU A 309 -4.80 -22.47 -13.23
C GLU A 309 -3.67 -22.68 -12.21
N LEU A 310 -2.69 -21.78 -12.22
CA LEU A 310 -1.69 -21.71 -11.17
C LEU A 310 -2.19 -20.72 -10.11
N ILE A 311 -2.26 -21.19 -8.87
CA ILE A 311 -2.65 -20.39 -7.71
C ILE A 311 -1.43 -20.26 -6.80
N ILE A 312 -1.01 -19.03 -6.57
CA ILE A 312 0.02 -18.71 -5.57
C ILE A 312 -0.67 -17.97 -4.43
N THR A 313 -0.76 -18.60 -3.27
CA THR A 313 -1.36 -18.01 -2.06
C THR A 313 -0.23 -17.48 -1.20
N THR A 314 -0.27 -16.20 -0.84
CA THR A 314 0.77 -15.52 -0.05
C THR A 314 0.16 -14.94 1.21
N TRP A 315 0.75 -15.23 2.37
CA TRP A 315 0.36 -14.67 3.65
C TRP A 315 1.44 -13.74 4.18
N HIS A 316 1.05 -12.52 4.50
CA HIS A 316 1.90 -11.53 5.15
C HIS A 316 1.41 -11.27 6.57
N CYS A 317 2.29 -11.46 7.55
CA CYS A 317 2.00 -11.10 8.94
C CYS A 317 2.46 -9.66 9.22
N PHE A 318 1.54 -8.84 9.73
CA PHE A 318 1.79 -7.46 10.15
C PHE A 318 1.82 -7.30 11.67
N GLY A 319 1.88 -8.40 12.43
CA GLY A 319 1.91 -8.35 13.88
C GLY A 319 0.56 -8.04 14.52
N HIS A 320 0.57 -7.90 15.84
CA HIS A 320 -0.64 -7.70 16.65
C HIS A 320 -0.82 -6.27 17.16
N ASP A 321 0.26 -5.49 17.14
CA ASP A 321 0.35 -4.13 17.67
C ASP A 321 1.08 -3.19 16.69
N MET A 322 1.04 -1.89 16.97
CA MET A 322 1.64 -0.85 16.14
C MET A 322 3.17 -0.96 16.01
N TYR A 323 3.86 -1.30 17.10
CA TYR A 323 5.32 -1.42 17.11
C TYR A 323 5.78 -2.60 16.24
N THR A 324 5.15 -3.76 16.40
CA THR A 324 5.42 -4.95 15.58
C THR A 324 5.07 -4.70 14.11
N ALA A 325 3.95 -4.04 13.83
CA ALA A 325 3.55 -3.67 12.47
C ALA A 325 4.58 -2.76 11.80
N GLN A 326 5.08 -1.73 12.49
CA GLN A 326 6.12 -0.86 11.95
C GLN A 326 7.44 -1.61 11.69
N LYS A 327 7.79 -2.58 12.55
CA LYS A 327 8.98 -3.43 12.38
C LYS A 327 8.88 -4.29 11.13
N TYR A 328 7.74 -4.96 10.93
CA TYR A 328 7.51 -5.84 9.78
C TYR A 328 7.29 -5.06 8.48
N TRP A 329 6.65 -3.90 8.53
CA TRP A 329 6.45 -3.02 7.37
C TRP A 329 7.77 -2.72 6.66
N LYS A 330 8.82 -2.39 7.42
CA LYS A 330 10.17 -2.12 6.89
C LYS A 330 10.81 -3.31 6.15
N MET A 331 10.30 -4.53 6.32
CA MET A 331 10.79 -5.71 5.59
C MET A 331 10.04 -5.92 4.26
N LEU A 332 8.95 -5.18 4.03
CA LEU A 332 8.04 -5.35 2.90
C LEU A 332 8.02 -4.15 1.93
N VAL A 333 8.57 -2.99 2.30
CA VAL A 333 8.55 -1.77 1.48
C VAL A 333 9.87 -1.00 1.47
N ARG A 334 10.14 -0.29 0.36
CA ARG A 334 11.32 0.58 0.16
C ARG A 334 11.10 2.00 0.71
N ARG A 335 11.84 2.46 1.71
CA ARG A 335 11.81 3.86 2.16
C ARG A 335 13.10 4.56 1.73
N GLU A 336 13.09 5.08 0.52
CA GLU A 336 14.18 5.90 -0.03
C GLU A 336 13.61 7.20 -0.62
N GLY A 337 13.42 8.20 0.24
CA GLY A 337 13.04 9.57 -0.14
C GLY A 337 14.15 10.56 0.21
N GLY A 338 14.33 11.60 -0.61
CA GLY A 338 15.33 12.65 -0.37
C GLY A 338 15.17 13.34 0.99
N LEU A 339 13.93 13.44 1.48
CA LEU A 339 13.56 14.04 2.77
C LEU A 339 13.70 13.07 3.97
N LEU A 340 14.10 11.82 3.75
CA LEU A 340 14.32 10.85 4.82
C LEU A 340 15.69 11.07 5.47
N GLY A 341 15.69 11.30 6.79
CA GLY A 341 16.90 11.25 7.60
C GLY A 341 17.58 9.88 7.50
N ARG A 342 18.91 9.83 7.67
CA ARG A 342 19.72 8.61 7.45
C ARG A 342 19.22 7.38 8.22
N SER A 343 18.65 7.57 9.42
CA SER A 343 18.11 6.51 10.29
C SER A 343 16.71 6.00 9.89
N THR A 344 16.00 6.72 9.02
CA THR A 344 14.62 6.40 8.61
C THR A 344 14.53 5.70 7.27
N ARG A 345 15.63 5.70 6.51
CA ARG A 345 15.76 4.98 5.25
C ARG A 345 15.94 3.49 5.51
N ASN A 346 15.29 2.65 4.70
CA ASN A 346 15.53 1.22 4.66
C ASN A 346 15.63 0.76 3.20
N SER A 347 16.41 -0.28 2.99
CA SER A 347 16.29 -1.11 1.79
C SER A 347 15.44 -2.30 2.16
N GLU A 348 14.36 -2.50 1.45
CA GLU A 348 13.50 -3.68 1.54
C GLU A 348 14.24 -4.97 1.20
N PHE A 349 15.37 -4.86 0.50
CA PHE A 349 16.29 -5.96 0.20
C PHE A 349 17.36 -6.16 1.29
N TRP A 350 17.46 -5.23 2.24
CA TRP A 350 18.34 -5.35 3.40
C TRP A 350 17.64 -6.12 4.51
N SER A 351 17.95 -7.41 4.58
CA SER A 351 17.67 -8.21 5.75
C SER A 351 18.69 -7.85 6.84
N SER A 352 18.31 -7.04 7.82
CA SER A 352 18.99 -7.12 9.11
C SER A 352 18.86 -8.57 9.58
N PRO A 353 19.94 -9.24 10.05
CA PRO A 353 19.84 -10.57 10.63
C PRO A 353 19.08 -10.47 11.97
N VAL A 354 17.76 -10.32 11.91
CA VAL A 354 16.91 -10.24 13.09
C VAL A 354 16.55 -11.65 13.51
N ARG A 355 16.90 -11.98 14.75
CA ARG A 355 16.41 -13.13 15.52
C ARG A 355 14.90 -13.32 15.27
N SER A 356 14.55 -14.54 14.84
CA SER A 356 13.21 -15.10 14.64
C SER A 356 12.18 -14.21 13.93
N ILE A 357 12.02 -14.44 12.63
CA ILE A 357 10.75 -14.14 11.94
C ILE A 357 9.65 -14.98 12.63
N PRO A 358 8.46 -14.42 12.90
CA PRO A 358 7.40 -15.16 13.57
C PRO A 358 7.03 -16.42 12.77
N ASP A 359 6.87 -17.54 13.46
CA ASP A 359 6.20 -18.71 12.89
C ASP A 359 4.70 -18.55 13.17
N PHE A 360 3.95 -18.11 12.14
CA PHE A 360 2.53 -17.75 12.23
C PHE A 360 1.61 -18.61 11.38
#